data_AF-A0A174QA26-F1
#
_entry.id   AF-A0A174QA26-F1
#
_cell.length_a   1.000
_cell.length_b   1.000
_cell.length_c   1.000
_cell.angle_alpha   90.00
_cell.angle_beta   90.00
_cell.angle_gamma   90.00
#
_symmetry.space_group_name_H-M   'P 1'
#
loop_
_entity.id
_entity.type
_entity.pdbx_description
1 polymer ?
#
loop_
_entity_poly.entity_id
_entity_poly.type
_entity_poly.pdbx_seq_one_letter_code
_entity_poly.pdbx_strand_id
1 'polypeptide(L)'
;MAKAQTTSENPQGEVSQQDTPVLPMQYDVRIHSIQFDGPCRATASLNINGCFAVRGVKLMEGSNGLFVSMPGQINSKGEIKDICFPYTREARAELESAVVTAYQQALTQGMNRSPQSAPDPTAQQAQKMGM
;
A
#
# COMPACT_ATOMS: atom_id res chain seq x y z
N MET A 1 60.08 21.69 10.40
CA MET A 1 58.98 22.50 9.87
C MET A 1 57.82 21.56 9.57
N ALA A 2 56.80 21.53 10.43
CA ALA A 2 55.60 20.72 10.25
C ALA A 2 54.38 21.64 10.44
N LYS A 3 53.46 21.65 9.47
CA LYS A 3 52.25 22.48 9.47
C LYS A 3 51.00 21.60 9.43
N ALA A 4 50.06 21.94 10.33
CA ALA A 4 48.59 21.79 10.30
C ALA A 4 48.04 20.35 10.11
N GLN A 5 47.33 19.70 11.05
CA GLN A 5 46.15 20.10 11.85
C GLN A 5 45.03 20.76 11.03
N THR A 6 44.02 19.97 10.68
CA THR A 6 42.61 20.41 10.58
C THR A 6 41.74 19.22 10.97
N THR A 7 41.26 19.30 12.21
CA THR A 7 40.16 18.53 12.77
C THR A 7 38.87 19.03 12.12
N SER A 8 38.10 18.14 11.48
CA SER A 8 36.68 18.38 11.24
C SER A 8 35.91 17.65 12.34
N GLU A 9 35.45 18.42 13.32
CA GLU A 9 34.45 18.01 14.28
C GLU A 9 33.15 17.69 13.53
N ASN A 10 32.70 16.43 13.62
CA ASN A 10 31.32 16.07 13.32
C ASN A 10 30.66 15.82 14.69
N PRO A 11 29.72 16.67 15.16
CA PRO A 11 29.04 16.42 16.41
C PRO A 11 28.04 15.28 16.21
N GLN A 12 28.51 14.03 16.34
CA GLN A 12 27.63 12.93 16.69
C GLN A 12 27.17 13.16 18.12
N GLY A 13 26.08 13.91 18.27
CA GLY A 13 25.30 13.90 19.49
C GLY A 13 24.91 12.45 19.78
N GLU A 14 25.43 11.92 20.89
CA GLU A 14 24.89 10.76 21.57
C GLU A 14 23.40 11.01 21.83
N VAL A 15 22.53 10.45 20.98
CA VAL A 15 21.13 10.28 21.35
C VAL A 15 21.12 9.15 22.36
N SER A 16 21.02 9.50 23.65
CA SER A 16 20.73 8.55 24.72
C SER A 16 19.61 7.64 24.27
N GLN A 17 19.84 6.34 24.36
CA GLN A 17 18.81 5.31 24.20
C GLN A 17 17.80 5.47 25.33
N GLN A 18 16.89 6.44 25.22
CA GLN A 18 15.64 6.38 25.95
C GLN A 18 14.84 5.27 25.28
N ASP A 19 14.60 4.22 26.06
CA ASP A 19 13.65 3.13 25.81
C ASP A 19 12.27 3.75 25.56
N THR A 20 12.08 4.28 24.35
CA THR A 20 10.78 4.72 23.90
C THR A 20 10.10 3.43 23.49
N PRO A 21 9.00 3.02 24.14
CA PRO A 21 8.31 1.80 23.74
C PRO A 21 7.90 1.95 22.27
N VAL A 22 8.58 1.21 21.40
CA VAL A 22 8.22 1.08 19.99
C VAL A 22 6.91 0.31 19.95
N LEU A 23 5.81 1.06 19.93
CA LEU A 23 4.48 0.50 19.76
C LEU A 23 4.42 -0.19 18.39
N PRO A 24 3.80 -1.38 18.29
CA PRO A 24 3.67 -2.05 17.02
C PRO A 24 2.91 -1.16 16.03
N MET A 25 3.47 -0.97 14.84
CA MET A 25 2.79 -0.21 13.80
C MET A 25 1.59 -1.02 13.29
N GLN A 26 0.41 -0.41 13.32
CA GLN A 26 -0.81 -1.02 12.82
C GLN A 26 -1.01 -0.65 11.34
N TYR A 27 -1.14 -1.65 10.50
CA TYR A 27 -1.43 -1.49 9.08
C TYR A 27 -2.88 -1.91 8.78
N ASP A 28 -3.67 -1.00 8.22
CA ASP A 28 -4.99 -1.29 7.65
C ASP A 28 -4.89 -1.20 6.12
N VAL A 29 -5.26 -2.26 5.42
CA VAL A 29 -5.13 -2.35 3.96
C VAL A 29 -6.51 -2.47 3.34
N ARG A 30 -6.80 -1.60 2.37
CA ARG A 30 -8.00 -1.65 1.55
C ARG A 30 -7.64 -2.01 0.12
N ILE A 31 -8.20 -3.12 -0.35
CA ILE A 31 -8.11 -3.55 -1.74
C ILE A 31 -9.19 -2.83 -2.55
N HIS A 32 -8.79 -2.20 -3.66
CA HIS A 32 -9.71 -1.49 -4.57
C HIS A 32 -10.12 -2.35 -5.76
N SER A 33 -9.15 -3.06 -6.33
CA SER A 33 -9.36 -3.95 -7.47
C SER A 33 -8.45 -5.16 -7.35
N ILE A 34 -8.98 -6.30 -7.77
CA ILE A 34 -8.22 -7.54 -7.95
C ILE A 34 -8.09 -7.79 -9.46
N GLN A 35 -6.91 -8.20 -9.88
CA GLN A 35 -6.58 -8.53 -11.26
C GLN A 35 -6.05 -9.96 -11.30
N PHE A 36 -6.59 -10.76 -12.21
CA PHE A 36 -6.19 -12.17 -12.38
C PHE A 36 -5.22 -12.39 -13.54
N ASP A 37 -5.03 -11.36 -14.37
CA ASP A 37 -4.18 -11.42 -15.55
C ASP A 37 -2.95 -10.52 -15.40
N GLY A 38 -1.81 -11.00 -15.88
CA GLY A 38 -0.54 -10.30 -15.82
C GLY A 38 0.14 -10.28 -14.44
N PRO A 39 1.24 -9.51 -14.30
CA PRO A 39 2.05 -9.49 -13.09
C PRO A 39 1.43 -8.65 -11.97
N CYS A 40 0.40 -7.84 -12.23
CA CYS A 40 -0.31 -7.07 -11.21
C CYS A 40 -1.50 -7.88 -10.70
N ARG A 41 -1.55 -8.17 -9.41
CA ARG A 41 -2.61 -8.95 -8.76
C ARG A 41 -3.66 -8.10 -8.08
N ALA A 42 -3.27 -6.96 -7.51
CA ALA A 42 -4.23 -6.06 -6.89
C ALA A 42 -3.72 -4.63 -6.78
N THR A 43 -4.65 -3.69 -6.74
CA THR A 43 -4.39 -2.31 -6.32
C THR A 43 -4.98 -2.07 -4.95
N ALA A 44 -4.19 -1.44 -4.09
CA ALA A 44 -4.52 -1.26 -2.68
C ALA A 44 -4.18 0.16 -2.20
N SER A 45 -4.75 0.50 -1.05
CA SER A 45 -4.30 1.63 -0.24
C SER A 45 -4.02 1.14 1.17
N LEU A 46 -2.97 1.68 1.74
CA LEU A 46 -2.48 1.35 3.08
C LEU A 46 -2.77 2.52 4.00
N ASN A 47 -3.25 2.25 5.21
CA ASN A 47 -3.36 3.20 6.29
C ASN A 47 -2.47 2.74 7.45
N ILE A 48 -1.58 3.63 7.89
CA ILE A 48 -0.58 3.39 8.91
C ILE A 48 -1.07 4.09 10.18
N ASN A 49 -1.25 3.33 11.26
CA ASN A 49 -1.70 3.80 12.58
C ASN A 49 -3.00 4.62 12.56
N GLY A 50 -3.83 4.48 11.52
CA GLY A 50 -5.08 5.23 11.37
C GLY A 50 -4.90 6.73 11.07
N CYS A 51 -3.67 7.23 10.94
CA CYS A 51 -3.36 8.65 10.79
C CYS A 51 -2.68 9.00 9.46
N PHE A 52 -2.16 8.00 8.73
CA PHE A 52 -1.44 8.24 7.49
C PHE A 52 -1.85 7.26 6.39
N ALA A 53 -2.30 7.78 5.24
CA ALA A 53 -2.74 6.96 4.13
C ALA A 53 -1.77 7.04 2.94
N VAL A 54 -1.38 5.86 2.44
CA VAL A 54 -0.59 5.68 1.22
C VAL A 54 -1.50 5.08 0.14
N ARG A 55 -1.62 5.78 -0.98
CA ARG A 55 -2.34 5.32 -2.17
C ARG A 55 -1.37 4.81 -3.24
N GLY A 56 -1.87 3.97 -4.14
CA GLY A 56 -1.10 3.47 -5.27
C GLY A 56 -0.18 2.30 -4.93
N VAL A 57 -0.43 1.62 -3.80
CA VAL A 57 0.23 0.36 -3.46
C VAL A 57 -0.30 -0.72 -4.41
N LYS A 58 0.60 -1.51 -4.99
CA LYS A 58 0.24 -2.60 -5.91
C LYS A 58 0.78 -3.92 -5.38
N LEU A 59 -0.04 -4.95 -5.40
CA LEU A 59 0.41 -6.31 -5.17
C LEU A 59 0.77 -6.92 -6.51
N MET A 60 2.01 -7.33 -6.67
CA MET A 60 2.57 -7.87 -7.90
C MET A 60 2.99 -9.33 -7.67
N GLU A 61 3.00 -10.14 -8.72
CA GLU A 61 3.55 -11.50 -8.70
C GLU A 61 4.83 -11.54 -9.52
N GLY A 62 5.90 -11.98 -8.88
CA GLY A 62 7.20 -12.19 -9.51
C GLY A 62 7.62 -13.65 -9.41
N SER A 63 8.83 -13.94 -9.87
CA SER A 63 9.38 -15.30 -9.88
C SER A 63 9.50 -15.93 -8.47
N ASN A 64 9.61 -15.09 -7.43
CA ASN A 64 9.74 -15.51 -6.03
C ASN A 64 8.41 -15.42 -5.25
N GLY A 65 7.28 -15.26 -5.94
CA GLY A 65 5.95 -15.14 -5.33
C GLY A 65 5.39 -13.71 -5.33
N LEU A 66 4.37 -13.48 -4.49
CA LEU A 66 3.72 -12.18 -4.38
C LEU A 66 4.58 -11.19 -3.59
N PHE A 67 4.69 -9.97 -4.10
CA PHE A 67 5.42 -8.88 -3.46
C PHE A 67 4.68 -7.55 -3.63
N VAL A 68 4.94 -6.61 -2.72
CA VAL A 68 4.31 -5.29 -2.76
C VAL A 68 5.21 -4.30 -3.51
N SER A 69 4.65 -3.67 -4.54
CA SER A 69 5.25 -2.53 -5.22
C SER A 69 4.69 -1.25 -4.63
N MET A 70 5.59 -0.40 -4.15
CA MET A 70 5.28 0.90 -3.60
C MET A 70 4.91 1.91 -4.70
N PRO A 71 4.12 2.95 -4.38
CA PRO A 71 3.87 4.03 -5.32
C PRO A 71 5.17 4.76 -5.65
N GLY A 72 5.48 4.82 -6.95
CA GLY A 72 6.66 5.48 -7.48
C GLY A 72 6.30 6.61 -8.43
N GLN A 73 7.18 7.60 -8.51
CA GLN A 73 7.12 8.67 -9.51
C GLN A 73 8.17 8.41 -10.59
N ILE A 74 7.80 8.66 -11.84
CA ILE A 74 8.72 8.60 -12.98
C ILE A 74 9.43 9.96 -13.09
N ASN A 75 10.76 9.95 -13.09
CA ASN A 75 11.56 11.15 -13.30
C ASN A 75 11.62 11.51 -14.80
N SER A 76 12.11 12.71 -15.14
CA SER A 76 12.28 13.16 -16.53
C SER A 76 13.17 12.24 -17.39
N LYS A 77 13.96 11.36 -16.75
CA LYS A 77 14.81 10.35 -17.40
C LYS A 77 14.12 8.99 -17.61
N GLY A 78 12.87 8.84 -17.19
CA GLY A 78 12.12 7.57 -17.27
C GLY A 78 12.36 6.60 -16.11
N GLU A 79 13.22 6.94 -15.15
CA GLU A 79 13.48 6.10 -13.98
C GLU A 79 12.33 6.20 -12.97
N ILE A 80 11.85 5.04 -12.49
CA ILE A 80 10.83 4.95 -11.44
C ILE A 80 11.54 5.02 -10.09
N LYS A 81 11.14 5.96 -9.24
CA LYS A 81 11.61 6.04 -7.86
C LYS A 81 10.44 5.98 -6.90
N ASP A 82 10.51 5.07 -5.94
CA ASP A 82 9.50 4.94 -4.89
C ASP A 82 9.41 6.24 -4.08
N ILE A 83 8.17 6.74 -3.93
CA ILE A 83 7.87 7.95 -3.15
C ILE A 83 7.86 7.61 -1.66
N CYS A 84 7.34 6.42 -1.32
CA CYS A 84 7.37 5.89 0.03
C CYS A 84 7.99 4.50 0.04
N PHE A 85 8.83 4.23 1.04
CA PHE A 85 9.46 2.94 1.21
C PHE A 85 9.61 2.63 2.70
N PRO A 86 9.39 1.37 3.13
CA PRO A 86 9.75 0.95 4.48
C PRO A 86 11.28 1.01 4.62
N TYR A 87 11.76 1.66 5.68
CA TYR A 87 13.20 1.81 5.92
C TYR A 87 13.82 0.53 6.52
N THR A 88 13.09 -0.15 7.40
CA THR A 88 13.55 -1.38 8.08
C THR A 88 13.02 -2.63 7.39
N ARG A 89 13.72 -3.75 7.57
CA ARG A 89 13.33 -5.04 7.00
C ARG A 89 12.05 -5.57 7.65
N GLU A 90 11.91 -5.34 8.95
CA GLU A 90 10.77 -5.72 9.77
C GLU A 90 9.51 -5.02 9.26
N ALA A 91 9.57 -3.69 9.08
CA ALA A 91 8.44 -2.92 8.55
C ALA A 91 8.07 -3.36 7.13
N ARG A 92 9.05 -3.72 6.30
CA ARG A 92 8.78 -4.30 4.97
C ARG A 92 8.01 -5.61 5.09
N ALA A 93 8.48 -6.54 5.92
CA ALA A 93 7.84 -7.84 6.08
C ALA A 93 6.42 -7.73 6.66
N GLU A 94 6.22 -6.87 7.66
CA GLU A 94 4.90 -6.60 8.24
C GLU A 94 3.92 -6.02 7.22
N LEU A 95 4.38 -5.04 6.43
CA LEU A 95 3.56 -4.41 5.40
C LEU A 95 3.21 -5.41 4.30
N GLU A 96 4.18 -6.16 3.80
CA GLU A 96 3.95 -7.20 2.79
C GLU A 96 2.94 -8.24 3.29
N SER A 97 3.11 -8.71 4.52
CA SER A 97 2.18 -9.63 5.19
C SER A 97 0.76 -9.04 5.26
N ALA A 98 0.62 -7.80 5.77
CA ALA A 98 -0.68 -7.14 5.89
C ALA A 98 -1.40 -7.00 4.54
N VAL A 99 -0.68 -6.63 3.47
CA VAL A 99 -1.26 -6.49 2.14
C VAL A 99 -1.66 -7.85 1.56
N VAL A 100 -0.82 -8.87 1.71
CA VAL A 100 -1.12 -10.23 1.23
C VAL A 100 -2.31 -10.84 1.99
N THR A 101 -2.41 -10.62 3.30
CA THR A 101 -3.57 -11.06 4.10
C THR A 101 -4.84 -10.36 3.64
N ALA A 102 -4.82 -9.03 3.47
CA ALA A 102 -5.99 -8.29 2.99
C ALA A 102 -6.40 -8.72 1.57
N TYR A 103 -5.44 -9.01 0.70
CA TYR A 103 -5.71 -9.55 -0.63
C TYR A 103 -6.41 -10.91 -0.58
N GLN A 104 -5.92 -11.85 0.23
CA GLN A 104 -6.56 -13.16 0.42
C GLN A 104 -7.98 -13.03 0.99
N GLN A 105 -8.18 -12.14 1.96
CA GLN A 105 -9.52 -11.85 2.49
C GLN A 105 -10.44 -11.27 1.41
N ALA A 106 -9.94 -10.33 0.61
CA ALA A 106 -10.69 -9.72 -0.48
C ALA A 106 -11.01 -10.71 -1.61
N LEU A 107 -10.16 -11.70 -1.88
CA LEU A 107 -10.47 -12.80 -2.81
C LEU A 107 -11.66 -13.63 -2.30
N THR A 108 -11.63 -14.01 -1.03
CA THR A 108 -12.72 -14.78 -0.39
C THR A 108 -14.02 -13.98 -0.37
N GLN A 109 -13.96 -12.67 -0.09
CA GLN A 109 -15.14 -11.80 -0.06
C GLN A 109 -15.63 -11.38 -1.45
N GLY A 110 -14.72 -11.21 -2.42
CA GLY A 110 -15.03 -10.86 -3.81
C GLY A 110 -15.77 -11.97 -4.55
N MET A 111 -15.53 -13.23 -4.17
CA MET A 111 -16.38 -14.36 -4.60
C MET A 111 -17.85 -14.21 -4.16
N ASN A 112 -18.09 -13.43 -3.10
CA ASN A 112 -19.42 -13.21 -2.50
C ASN A 112 -20.07 -11.87 -2.91
N ARG A 113 -19.36 -10.99 -3.63
CA ARG A 113 -19.92 -9.79 -4.24
C ARG A 113 -20.03 -9.98 -5.75
N SER A 114 -21.02 -10.75 -6.18
CA SER A 114 -21.64 -10.49 -7.47
C SER A 114 -22.06 -9.01 -7.51
N PRO A 115 -21.90 -8.30 -8.65
CA PRO A 115 -22.46 -6.97 -8.79
C PRO A 115 -23.96 -7.14 -8.60
N GLN A 116 -24.46 -6.67 -7.46
CA GLN A 116 -25.89 -6.58 -7.20
C GLN A 116 -26.42 -5.56 -8.20
N SER A 117 -26.88 -6.07 -9.34
CA SER A 117 -27.65 -5.33 -10.34
C SER A 117 -28.71 -4.56 -9.57
N ALA A 118 -28.61 -3.23 -9.61
CA ALA A 118 -29.64 -2.37 -9.08
C ALA A 118 -30.98 -2.78 -9.73
N PRO A 119 -32.07 -2.95 -8.96
CA PRO A 119 -33.38 -3.12 -9.57
C PRO A 119 -33.73 -1.83 -10.31
N ASP A 120 -33.85 -1.93 -11.63
CA ASP A 120 -34.29 -0.85 -12.50
C ASP A 120 -35.74 -0.45 -12.13
N PRO A 121 -36.02 0.80 -11.69
CA PRO A 121 -37.36 1.20 -11.26
C PRO A 121 -38.30 1.57 -12.42
N THR A 122 -37.93 1.35 -13.68
CA THR A 122 -38.67 1.95 -14.82
C THR A 122 -39.86 1.10 -15.35
N ALA A 123 -40.15 -0.07 -14.76
CA ALA A 123 -41.16 -0.99 -15.31
C ALA A 123 -42.62 -0.80 -14.83
N GLN A 124 -42.95 0.19 -13.99
CA GLN A 124 -44.30 0.27 -13.38
C GLN A 124 -45.26 1.33 -13.95
N GLN A 125 -44.91 2.05 -15.03
CA GLN A 125 -45.74 3.17 -15.52
C GLN A 125 -46.58 2.88 -16.78
N ALA A 126 -46.64 1.64 -17.28
CA ALA A 126 -47.35 1.31 -18.53
C ALA A 126 -48.80 0.82 -18.38
N GLN A 127 -49.35 0.69 -17.16
CA GLN A 127 -50.73 0.16 -16.95
C GLN A 127 -51.80 1.22 -16.68
N LYS A 128 -51.52 2.51 -16.90
CA LYS A 128 -52.47 3.60 -16.62
C LYS A 128 -52.72 4.52 -17.81
N MET A 129 -52.89 3.96 -19.01
CA MET A 129 -53.53 4.64 -20.15
C MET A 129 -54.16 3.59 -21.05
N GLY A 130 -55.42 3.26 -20.75
CA GLY A 130 -56.27 2.33 -21.48
C GLY A 130 -57.73 2.63 -21.16
N MET A 131 -58.19 3.80 -21.60
CA MET A 131 -59.59 4.12 -21.88
C MET A 131 -59.68 4.43 -23.37
#